data_AF-A0A396AJI9-F1
#
_entry.id   AF-A0A396AJI9-F1
#
_cell.length_a   1.000
_cell.length_b   1.000
_cell.length_c   1.000
_cell.angle_alpha   90.00
_cell.angle_beta   90.00
_cell.angle_gamma   90.00
#
_symmetry.space_group_name_H-M   'P 1'
#
loop_
_entity.id
_entity.type
_entity.pdbx_description
1 polymer ?
#
loop_
_entity_poly.entity_id
_entity_poly.type
_entity_poly.pdbx_seq_one_letter_code
_entity_poly.pdbx_strand_id
1 'polypeptide(L)' 'MSRIIKNCPCTLEVWSGPDEPILKEWNMYFNCKNKIKEYLNSKLQEFKGNMVECYVYQLHKGKLSEVSVCFEVK' A
#
# COMPACT_ATOMS: atom_id res chain seq x y z
N MET A 1 13.42 9.35 -3.99
CA MET A 1 12.03 9.20 -3.53
C MET A 1 11.28 8.34 -4.53
N SER A 2 11.01 7.08 -4.19
CA SER A 2 10.25 6.16 -5.04
C SER A 2 8.83 6.69 -5.23
N ARG A 3 8.40 6.83 -6.49
CA ARG A 3 7.07 7.32 -6.87
C ARG A 3 6.22 6.14 -7.35
N ILE A 4 4.92 6.21 -7.07
CA ILE A 4 3.96 5.28 -7.66
C ILE A 4 3.92 5.51 -9.17
N ILE A 5 4.12 4.45 -9.94
CA ILE A 5 4.09 4.46 -11.39
C ILE A 5 2.63 4.32 -11.82
N LYS A 6 2.11 5.33 -12.52
CA LYS A 6 0.73 5.32 -13.04
C LYS A 6 0.54 4.21 -14.08
N ASN A 7 -0.65 3.65 -14.15
CA ASN A 7 -1.02 2.57 -15.09
C ASN A 7 -0.12 1.33 -15.01
N CYS A 8 0.60 1.14 -13.90
CA CYS A 8 1.38 -0.05 -13.62
C CYS A 8 0.68 -0.83 -12.52
N PRO A 9 0.38 -2.12 -12.71
CA PRO A 9 -0.19 -2.93 -11.64
C PRO A 9 0.75 -2.94 -10.45
N CYS A 10 0.18 -2.94 -9.25
CA CYS A 10 0.90 -3.02 -8.01
C CYS A 10 0.29 -4.07 -7.07
N THR A 11 1.16 -4.63 -6.24
CA THR A 11 0.76 -5.42 -5.07
C THR A 11 0.85 -4.54 -3.84
N LEU A 12 -0.18 -4.57 -3.01
CA LEU A 12 -0.18 -3.95 -1.68
C LEU A 12 0.01 -5.02 -0.62
N GLU A 13 0.92 -4.80 0.31
CA GLU A 13 1.00 -5.54 1.56
C GLU A 13 0.93 -4.56 2.73
N VAL A 14 -0.05 -4.72 3.60
CA VAL A 14 -0.24 -3.85 4.77
C VAL A 14 0.08 -4.60 6.04
N TRP A 15 0.81 -3.95 6.93
CA TRP A 15 1.30 -4.49 8.18
C TRP A 15 0.89 -3.57 9.33
N SER A 16 0.47 -4.15 10.45
CA SER A 16 0.22 -3.43 11.72
C SER A 16 1.14 -3.93 12.84
N GLY A 17 2.16 -4.74 12.51
CA GLY A 17 3.04 -5.43 13.43
C GLY A 17 4.01 -6.37 12.68
N PRO A 18 4.85 -7.13 13.40
CA PRO A 18 5.91 -7.96 12.82
C PRO A 18 5.45 -9.35 12.34
N ASP A 19 4.24 -9.80 12.70
CA ASP A 19 3.79 -11.18 12.47
C ASP A 19 3.41 -11.46 11.01
N GLU A 20 2.27 -10.94 10.56
CA GLU A 20 1.74 -11.20 9.22
C GLU A 20 1.05 -9.96 8.62
N PRO A 21 0.98 -9.84 7.28
CA PRO A 21 0.31 -8.73 6.65
C PRO A 21 -1.20 -8.85 6.89
N ILE A 22 -1.79 -7.81 7.47
CA ILE A 22 -3.24 -7.73 7.74
C ILE A 22 -4.06 -7.61 6.45
N LEU A 23 -3.45 -7.19 5.35
CA LEU A 23 -4.07 -7.10 4.05
C LEU A 23 -3.03 -7.32 2.96
N LYS A 24 -3.38 -8.17 1.98
CA LYS A 24 -2.55 -8.39 0.80
C LYS A 24 -3.42 -8.38 -0.45
N GLU A 25 -3.15 -7.43 -1.35
CA GLU A 25 -3.91 -7.27 -2.58
C GLU A 25 -3.00 -7.22 -3.80
N TRP A 26 -3.47 -7.81 -4.90
CA TRP A 26 -2.72 -7.99 -6.12
C TRP A 26 -3.43 -7.29 -7.28
N ASN A 27 -2.67 -6.95 -8.34
CA ASN A 27 -3.20 -6.35 -9.57
C ASN A 27 -3.98 -5.04 -9.34
N MET A 28 -3.60 -4.28 -8.32
CA MET A 28 -4.19 -2.98 -8.04
C MET A 28 -3.58 -1.88 -8.91
N TYR A 29 -4.31 -0.80 -9.13
CA TYR A 29 -3.85 0.35 -9.91
C TYR A 29 -4.03 1.62 -9.11
N PHE A 30 -2.91 2.27 -8.78
CA PHE A 30 -2.92 3.56 -8.09
C PHE A 30 -2.11 4.60 -8.84
N ASN A 31 -2.58 5.85 -8.76
CA ASN A 31 -1.91 6.98 -9.39
C ASN A 31 -0.96 7.73 -8.44
N CYS A 32 -1.14 7.56 -7.12
CA CYS A 32 -0.34 8.21 -6.09
C CYS A 32 -0.54 7.55 -4.72
N LYS A 33 0.34 7.89 -3.76
CA LYS A 33 0.26 7.41 -2.37
C LYS A 33 -1.04 7.81 -1.66
N ASN A 34 -1.61 8.97 -1.97
CA ASN A 34 -2.84 9.43 -1.32
C ASN A 34 -4.04 8.55 -1.65
N LYS A 35 -4.16 8.10 -2.90
CA LYS A 35 -5.24 7.17 -3.30
C LYS A 35 -5.14 5.82 -2.61
N ILE A 36 -3.92 5.35 -2.37
CA ILE A 36 -3.67 4.14 -1.56
C ILE A 36 -4.15 4.37 -0.12
N LYS A 37 -3.79 5.51 0.50
CA LYS A 37 -4.26 5.84 1.85
C LYS A 37 -5.78 5.93 1.94
N GLU A 38 -6.45 6.57 0.97
CA GLU A 38 -7.93 6.63 0.94
C GLU A 38 -8.55 5.23 0.83
N TYR A 39 -8.01 4.39 -0.06
CA TYR A 39 -8.46 3.02 -0.22
C TYR A 39 -8.29 2.19 1.06
N LEU A 40 -7.09 2.25 1.64
CA LEU A 40 -6.78 1.51 2.85
C LEU A 40 -7.55 2.02 4.07
N ASN A 41 -7.79 3.34 4.19
CA ASN A 41 -8.67 3.85 5.23
C ASN A 41 -10.06 3.22 5.12
N SER A 42 -10.64 3.12 3.93
CA SER A 42 -11.95 2.49 3.75
C SER A 42 -11.94 0.99 4.08
N LYS A 43 -10.82 0.29 3.86
CA LYS A 43 -10.71 -1.16 4.06
C LYS A 43 -10.33 -1.55 5.49
N LEU A 44 -9.54 -0.73 6.17
CA LEU A 44 -8.94 -1.04 7.47
C LEU A 44 -9.67 -0.38 8.63
N GLN A 45 -10.97 -0.07 8.50
CA GLN A 45 -11.75 0.60 9.56
C GLN A 45 -11.71 -0.15 10.90
N GLU A 46 -11.53 -1.47 10.89
CA GLU A 46 -11.34 -2.29 12.10
C GLU A 46 -10.04 -1.95 12.85
N PHE A 47 -9.04 -1.39 12.16
CA PHE A 47 -7.75 -0.94 12.69
C PHE A 47 -7.69 0.59 12.91
N LYS A 48 -8.85 1.26 12.99
CA LYS A 48 -8.91 2.71 13.20
C LYS A 48 -8.13 3.14 14.45
N GLY A 49 -7.28 4.15 14.30
CA GLY A 49 -6.38 4.62 15.34
C GLY A 49 -5.06 3.86 15.43
N ASN A 50 -4.89 2.75 14.72
CA ASN A 50 -3.61 2.04 14.64
C ASN A 50 -2.73 2.64 13.53
N MET A 51 -1.42 2.58 13.77
CA MET A 51 -0.42 2.90 12.76
C MET A 51 -0.21 1.67 11.88
N VAL A 52 -0.39 1.84 10.56
CA VAL A 52 -0.16 0.78 9.58
C VAL A 52 0.91 1.18 8.59
N GLU A 53 1.66 0.19 8.12
CA GLU A 53 2.67 0.34 7.09
C GLU A 53 2.26 -0.46 5.85
N CYS A 54 2.09 0.24 4.73
CA CYS A 54 1.78 -0.39 3.45
C CYS A 54 3.01 -0.37 2.53
N TYR A 55 3.42 -1.54 2.07
CA TYR A 55 4.40 -1.73 1.02
C TYR A 55 3.71 -1.90 -0.32
N VAL A 56 4.12 -1.10 -1.30
CA VAL A 56 3.61 -1.14 -2.65
C VAL A 56 4.71 -1.64 -3.57
N TYR A 57 4.47 -2.80 -4.18
CA TYR A 57 5.40 -3.43 -5.11
C TYR A 57 4.93 -3.22 -6.55
N GLN A 58 5.78 -2.66 -7.40
CA GLN A 58 5.50 -2.43 -8.81
C GLN A 58 6.63 -3.00 -9.67
N LEU A 59 6.29 -3.90 -10.60
CA LEU A 59 7.23 -4.37 -11.61
C LEU A 59 7.05 -3.55 -12.89
N HIS A 60 7.99 -2.65 -13.16
CA HIS A 60 7.94 -1.79 -14.33
C HIS A 60 9.22 -1.89 -15.15
N LYS A 61 9.10 -2.24 -16.44
CA LYS A 61 10.23 -2.45 -17.36
C LYS A 61 11.29 -3.41 -16.82
N GLY A 62 10.85 -4.49 -16.16
CA GLY A 62 11.74 -5.49 -15.56
C GLY A 62 12.43 -5.05 -14.26
N LYS A 63 12.10 -3.88 -13.72
CA LYS A 63 12.62 -3.41 -12.42
C LYS A 63 11.53 -3.44 -11.37
N LEU A 64 11.80 -4.12 -10.26
CA LEU A 64 10.95 -4.10 -9.08
C LEU A 64 11.18 -2.78 -8.34
N SER A 65 10.10 -2.03 -8.12
CA SER A 65 10.07 -0.83 -7.31
C SER A 65 9.25 -1.09 -6.07
N GLU A 66 9.80 -0.76 -4.91
CA GLU A 66 9.10 -0.79 -3.63
C GLU A 66 8.85 0.65 -3.16
N VAL A 67 7.64 0.88 -2.68
CA VAL A 67 7.24 2.17 -2.12
C VAL A 67 6.50 1.92 -0.80
N SER A 68 7.06 2.39 0.31
CA SER A 68 6.37 2.36 1.59
C SER A 68 5.44 3.57 1.79
N VAL A 69 4.33 3.32 2.47
CA VAL A 69 3.30 4.28 2.85
C VAL A 69 2.86 3.97 4.28
N CYS A 70 3.40 4.70 5.25
CA CYS A 70 2.98 4.62 6.65
C CYS A 70 1.93 5.70 6.94
N PHE A 71 0.86 5.35 7.65
CA PHE A 71 -0.16 6.29 8.11
C PHE A 71 -0.97 5.69 9.26
N GLU A 72 -1.59 6.57 10.04
CA GLU A 72 -2.63 6.19 11.01
C GLU A 72 -3.97 6.04 10.29
N VAL A 73 -4.67 4.94 10.54
CA VAL A 73 -5.98 4.67 9.94
C VAL A 73 -7.04 5.58 10.55
N LYS A 74 -7.78 6.28 9.69
CA LYS A 74 -8.80 7.28 10.08
C LYS A 74 -10.23 6.74 10.05
#